data_AF-A0A928C1E7-F1
#
_entry.id   AF-A0A928C1E7-F1
#
_cell.length_a   1.000
_cell.length_b   1.000
_cell.length_c   1.000
_cell.angle_alpha   90.00
_cell.angle_beta   90.00
_cell.angle_gamma   90.00
#
_symmetry.space_group_name_H-M   'P 1'
#
loop_
_entity.id
_entity.type
_entity.pdbx_description
1 polymer ?
#
loop_
_entity_poly.entity_id
_entity_poly.type
_entity_poly.pdbx_seq_one_letter_code
_entity_poly.pdbx_strand_id
1 'polypeptide(L)'
;MERLKILITTMMMTITLSVIASEDSYMNIYLNSTGKATSISIDNIDKITFPSEDEVLLTVNGIATPMLIDDIDVITFGDTDITSIEENEVESAGIEIKYLLGVEELHIVSPEPLSMVQVYNMQGVQMMTQIPNENSVSYNISAYPRGIYVVVVQANGQIATEKILK
;
A
#
# COMPACT_ATOMS: atom_id res chain seq x y z
N MET A 1 53.87 -7.75 -24.36
CA MET A 1 52.71 -7.21 -25.10
C MET A 1 51.55 -8.19 -25.19
N GLU A 2 51.77 -9.49 -25.36
CA GLU A 2 50.68 -10.49 -25.47
C GLU A 2 49.78 -10.57 -24.22
N ARG A 3 50.36 -10.49 -23.01
CA ARG A 3 49.58 -10.52 -21.76
C ARG A 3 48.69 -9.29 -21.56
N LEU A 4 49.08 -8.14 -22.12
CA LEU A 4 48.27 -6.90 -22.10
C LEU A 4 47.09 -6.99 -23.08
N LYS A 5 47.30 -7.64 -24.24
CA LYS A 5 46.22 -7.92 -25.19
C LYS A 5 45.20 -8.89 -24.59
N ILE A 6 45.64 -9.96 -23.93
CA ILE A 6 44.73 -10.92 -23.27
C ILE A 6 43.91 -10.23 -22.18
N LEU A 7 44.52 -9.37 -21.37
CA LEU A 7 43.82 -8.63 -20.31
C LEU A 7 42.74 -7.68 -20.87
N ILE A 8 43.04 -6.96 -21.96
CA ILE A 8 42.08 -6.06 -22.62
C ILE A 8 40.96 -6.87 -23.28
N THR A 9 41.26 -8.01 -23.89
CA THR A 9 40.24 -8.89 -24.49
C THR A 9 39.32 -9.51 -23.43
N THR A 10 39.85 -9.91 -22.26
CA THR A 10 39.02 -10.44 -21.17
C THR A 10 38.18 -9.33 -20.50
N MET A 11 38.72 -8.12 -20.39
CA MET A 11 38.02 -6.97 -19.79
C MET A 11 36.91 -6.39 -20.70
N MET A 12 37.01 -6.55 -22.02
CA MET A 12 35.94 -6.19 -22.97
C MET A 12 34.82 -7.23 -23.09
N MET A 13 35.00 -8.44 -22.56
CA MET A 13 34.01 -9.53 -22.64
C MET A 13 33.07 -9.59 -21.43
N THR A 14 33.24 -8.70 -20.46
CA THR A 14 32.28 -8.44 -19.37
C THR A 14 31.36 -7.26 -19.70
N ILE A 15 30.94 -7.14 -20.97
CA ILE A 15 29.76 -6.35 -21.31
C ILE A 15 28.58 -7.10 -20.70
N THR A 16 28.14 -6.55 -19.57
CA THR A 16 26.93 -6.88 -18.85
C THR A 16 25.76 -6.98 -19.82
N LEU A 17 25.29 -8.19 -20.10
CA LEU A 17 23.90 -8.43 -20.40
C LEU A 17 23.11 -8.13 -19.12
N SER A 18 22.84 -6.85 -18.89
CA SER A 18 21.66 -6.47 -18.11
C SER A 18 20.48 -6.88 -18.98
N VAL A 19 20.01 -8.11 -18.76
CA VAL A 19 18.63 -8.46 -19.10
C VAL A 19 17.80 -7.48 -18.28
N ILE A 20 17.31 -6.44 -18.94
CA ILE A 20 16.20 -5.66 -18.41
C ILE A 20 15.06 -6.67 -18.37
N ALA A 21 14.86 -7.30 -17.22
CA ALA A 21 13.62 -8.00 -16.96
C ALA A 21 12.53 -6.93 -17.13
N SER A 22 11.76 -7.01 -18.21
CA SER A 22 10.51 -6.27 -18.26
C SER A 22 9.67 -6.82 -17.13
N GLU A 23 9.31 -5.98 -16.18
CA GLU A 23 8.32 -6.34 -15.18
C GLU A 23 7.01 -6.57 -15.95
N ASP A 24 6.61 -7.84 -16.08
CA ASP A 24 5.35 -8.19 -16.72
C ASP A 24 4.23 -7.47 -15.94
N SER A 25 3.58 -6.53 -16.61
CA SER A 25 2.53 -5.72 -15.98
C SER A 25 1.18 -6.40 -16.16
N TYR A 26 0.50 -6.67 -15.05
CA TYR A 26 -0.82 -7.32 -15.04
C TYR A 26 -1.88 -6.39 -14.45
N MET A 27 -3.10 -6.53 -14.96
CA MET A 27 -4.33 -6.05 -14.32
C MET A 27 -5.00 -7.24 -13.62
N ASN A 28 -5.33 -7.07 -12.34
CA ASN A 28 -6.07 -8.06 -11.57
C ASN A 28 -7.51 -7.57 -11.34
N ILE A 29 -8.50 -8.41 -11.65
CA ILE A 29 -9.90 -8.15 -11.38
C ILE A 29 -10.39 -9.14 -10.32
N TYR A 30 -10.87 -8.62 -9.19
CA TYR A 30 -11.45 -9.42 -8.11
C TYR A 30 -12.97 -9.37 -8.23
N LEU A 31 -13.58 -10.55 -8.32
CA LEU A 31 -15.03 -10.68 -8.43
C LEU A 31 -15.66 -11.06 -7.09
N ASN A 32 -16.73 -10.36 -6.70
CA ASN A 32 -17.50 -10.57 -5.48
C ASN A 32 -17.98 -12.02 -5.31
N SER A 33 -18.32 -12.67 -6.43
CA SER A 33 -18.88 -14.03 -6.44
C SER A 33 -17.85 -15.13 -6.18
N THR A 34 -16.55 -14.88 -6.39
CA THR A 34 -15.52 -15.94 -6.32
C THR A 34 -14.40 -15.66 -5.33
N GLY A 35 -14.18 -14.40 -4.94
CA GLY A 35 -13.07 -13.99 -4.08
C GLY A 35 -11.68 -14.29 -4.67
N LYS A 36 -11.61 -14.63 -5.97
CA LYS A 36 -10.37 -14.93 -6.69
C LYS A 36 -10.11 -13.85 -7.72
N ALA A 37 -8.83 -13.48 -7.84
CA ALA A 37 -8.37 -12.59 -8.89
C ALA A 37 -8.33 -13.31 -10.23
N THR A 38 -8.79 -12.63 -11.28
CA THR A 38 -8.43 -12.94 -12.66
C THR A 38 -7.31 -11.99 -13.07
N SER A 39 -6.13 -12.54 -13.32
CA SER A 39 -4.95 -11.77 -13.77
C SER A 39 -4.88 -11.74 -15.29
N ILE A 40 -4.77 -10.53 -15.84
CA ILE A 40 -4.76 -10.27 -17.28
C ILE A 40 -3.54 -9.42 -17.60
N SER A 41 -2.66 -9.89 -18.47
CA SER A 41 -1.51 -9.07 -18.92
C SER A 41 -2.00 -7.79 -19.57
N ILE A 42 -1.44 -6.65 -19.17
CA ILE A 42 -1.83 -5.33 -19.69
C ILE A 42 -1.60 -5.24 -21.19
N ASP A 43 -0.57 -5.90 -21.71
CA ASP A 43 -0.25 -5.92 -23.14
C ASP A 43 -1.36 -6.53 -23.99
N ASN A 44 -2.22 -7.35 -23.38
CA ASN A 44 -3.34 -7.99 -24.06
C ASN A 44 -4.66 -7.20 -23.93
N ILE A 45 -4.69 -6.13 -23.13
CA ILE A 45 -5.91 -5.33 -22.92
C ILE A 45 -6.02 -4.28 -24.02
N ASP A 46 -7.00 -4.45 -24.90
CA ASP A 46 -7.24 -3.47 -25.97
C ASP A 46 -8.08 -2.29 -25.47
N LYS A 47 -9.10 -2.57 -24.64
CA LYS A 47 -10.09 -1.57 -24.25
C LYS A 47 -10.90 -1.97 -23.02
N ILE A 48 -11.21 -0.99 -22.18
CA ILE A 48 -12.25 -1.09 -21.15
C ILE A 48 -13.32 -0.04 -21.48
N THR A 49 -14.59 -0.44 -21.49
CA THR A 49 -15.71 0.47 -21.74
C THR A 49 -16.86 0.26 -20.76
N PHE A 50 -17.62 1.32 -20.51
CA PHE A 50 -18.79 1.34 -19.65
C PHE A 50 -20.01 1.67 -20.51
N PRO A 51 -20.60 0.69 -21.21
CA PRO A 51 -21.70 0.92 -22.13
C PRO A 51 -23.01 1.33 -21.43
N SER A 52 -23.15 1.00 -20.15
CA SER A 52 -24.29 1.38 -19.30
C SER A 52 -23.83 1.59 -17.84
N GLU A 53 -24.75 1.98 -16.96
CA GLU A 53 -24.45 2.23 -15.54
C GLU A 53 -23.97 0.96 -14.81
N ASP A 54 -24.45 -0.21 -15.22
CA ASP A 54 -24.25 -1.47 -14.49
C ASP A 54 -23.28 -2.44 -15.19
N GLU A 55 -22.70 -2.04 -16.34
CA GLU A 55 -21.93 -2.94 -17.19
C GLU A 55 -20.53 -2.41 -17.48
N VAL A 56 -19.55 -3.31 -17.42
CA VAL A 56 -18.18 -3.11 -17.86
C VAL A 56 -17.87 -4.11 -18.97
N LEU A 57 -17.38 -3.62 -20.10
CA LEU A 57 -16.93 -4.45 -21.20
C LEU A 57 -15.41 -4.40 -21.29
N LEU A 58 -14.76 -5.51 -20.98
CA LEU A 58 -13.31 -5.69 -21.07
C LEU A 58 -12.96 -6.42 -22.36
N THR A 59 -12.18 -5.77 -23.22
CA THR A 59 -11.69 -6.35 -24.48
C THR A 59 -10.25 -6.79 -24.30
N VAL A 60 -10.01 -8.11 -24.44
CA VAL A 60 -8.68 -8.72 -24.36
C VAL A 60 -8.40 -9.47 -25.66
N ASN A 61 -7.31 -9.16 -26.34
CA ASN A 61 -6.93 -9.77 -27.62
C ASN A 61 -8.09 -9.77 -28.66
N GLY A 62 -8.83 -8.68 -28.74
CA GLY A 62 -9.98 -8.47 -29.61
C GLY A 62 -11.28 -9.12 -29.14
N ILE A 63 -11.28 -9.81 -28.00
CA ILE A 63 -12.44 -10.51 -27.46
C ILE A 63 -13.06 -9.67 -26.34
N ALA A 64 -14.29 -9.20 -26.56
CA ALA A 64 -15.02 -8.41 -25.59
C ALA A 64 -15.81 -9.30 -24.62
N THR A 65 -15.53 -9.17 -23.33
CA THR A 65 -16.17 -9.90 -22.23
C THR A 65 -16.98 -8.93 -21.37
N PRO A 66 -18.32 -9.04 -21.35
CA PRO A 66 -19.15 -8.22 -20.48
C PRO A 66 -19.07 -8.71 -19.03
N MET A 67 -19.07 -7.78 -18.09
CA MET A 67 -19.07 -8.00 -16.64
C MET A 67 -20.05 -7.02 -16.01
N LEU A 68 -20.73 -7.42 -14.94
CA LEU A 68 -21.54 -6.51 -14.14
C LEU A 68 -20.63 -5.73 -13.20
N ILE A 69 -20.90 -4.42 -13.05
CA ILE A 69 -20.12 -3.57 -12.14
C ILE A 69 -20.28 -4.03 -10.69
N ASP A 70 -21.48 -4.47 -10.31
CA ASP A 70 -21.81 -5.01 -8.99
C ASP A 70 -21.07 -6.32 -8.66
N ASP A 71 -20.57 -7.02 -9.68
CA ASP A 71 -19.78 -8.23 -9.50
C ASP A 71 -18.27 -7.92 -9.31
N ILE A 72 -17.83 -6.69 -9.57
CA ILE A 72 -16.42 -6.29 -9.45
C ILE A 72 -16.19 -5.66 -8.07
N ASP A 73 -15.31 -6.26 -7.27
CA ASP A 73 -14.91 -5.74 -5.96
C ASP A 73 -13.79 -4.70 -6.13
N VAL A 74 -12.70 -5.11 -6.79
CA VAL A 74 -11.53 -4.24 -7.02
C VAL A 74 -10.83 -4.57 -8.33
N ILE A 75 -10.24 -3.53 -8.95
CA ILE A 75 -9.33 -3.65 -10.09
C ILE A 75 -7.99 -3.05 -9.67
N THR A 76 -6.92 -3.82 -9.81
CA THR A 76 -5.55 -3.37 -9.49
C THR A 76 -4.60 -3.58 -10.66
N PHE A 77 -3.49 -2.84 -10.67
CA PHE A 77 -2.42 -2.96 -11.65
C PHE A 77 -1.11 -3.26 -10.91
N GLY A 78 -0.41 -4.34 -11.28
CA GLY A 78 0.82 -4.80 -10.63
C GLY A 78 0.64 -5.94 -9.62
N ASP A 79 1.75 -6.38 -9.01
CA ASP A 79 1.73 -7.36 -7.92
C ASP A 79 1.04 -6.76 -6.69
N THR A 80 -0.18 -7.22 -6.46
CA THR A 80 -0.94 -6.85 -5.26
C THR A 80 -0.40 -7.60 -4.05
N ASP A 81 0.71 -7.13 -3.48
CA ASP A 81 0.76 -7.05 -2.02
C ASP A 81 -0.29 -6.02 -1.62
N ILE A 82 -1.52 -6.47 -1.37
CA ILE A 82 -2.66 -5.66 -0.88
C ILE A 82 -2.42 -5.23 0.59
N THR A 83 -1.20 -4.84 0.92
CA THR A 83 -0.79 -4.28 2.20
C THR A 83 -0.06 -2.96 2.05
N SER A 84 0.40 -2.59 0.86
CA SER A 84 1.25 -1.42 0.71
C SER A 84 0.42 -0.20 0.31
N ILE A 85 -0.21 0.38 1.32
CA ILE A 85 -0.30 1.84 1.37
C ILE A 85 1.15 2.33 1.23
N GLU A 86 1.44 3.20 0.26
CA GLU A 86 2.72 3.91 0.27
C GLU A 86 2.82 4.64 1.62
N GLU A 87 3.55 4.02 2.56
CA GLU A 87 4.10 4.69 3.71
C GLU A 87 4.95 5.81 3.12
N ASN A 88 4.44 7.04 3.17
CA ASN A 88 5.35 8.15 3.30
C ASN A 88 6.02 7.93 4.65
N GLU A 89 7.12 7.16 4.65
CA GLU A 89 8.10 7.13 5.72
C GLU A 89 8.67 8.56 5.80
N VAL A 90 7.90 9.47 6.41
CA VAL A 90 8.50 10.54 7.17
C VAL A 90 9.19 9.78 8.28
N GLU A 91 10.51 9.58 8.14
CA GLU A 91 11.41 8.97 9.12
C GLU A 91 11.14 9.56 10.51
N SER A 92 10.13 9.03 11.18
CA SER A 92 9.69 9.46 12.50
C SER A 92 10.55 8.65 13.44
N ALA A 93 11.66 9.22 13.90
CA ALA A 93 12.80 8.52 14.48
C ALA A 93 12.42 7.43 15.52
N GLY A 94 12.09 6.23 15.02
CA GLY A 94 11.66 5.09 15.82
C GLY A 94 10.24 5.17 16.43
N ILE A 95 9.36 6.08 16.00
CA ILE A 95 7.96 6.11 16.49
C ILE A 95 7.15 5.04 15.73
N GLU A 96 6.61 4.08 16.46
CA GLU A 96 5.80 2.98 15.94
C GLU A 96 4.34 3.17 16.37
N ILE A 97 3.41 3.12 15.43
CA ILE A 97 1.96 3.26 15.67
C ILE A 97 1.26 2.03 15.07
N LYS A 98 0.54 1.27 15.89
CA LYS A 98 -0.15 0.03 15.46
C LYS A 98 -1.56 -0.05 16.00
N TYR A 99 -2.49 -0.44 15.14
CA TYR A 99 -3.83 -0.85 15.57
C TYR A 99 -3.91 -2.37 15.74
N LEU A 100 -4.35 -2.82 16.92
CA LEU A 100 -4.48 -4.22 17.27
C LEU A 100 -5.94 -4.68 17.17
N LEU A 101 -6.31 -5.23 16.01
CA LEU A 101 -7.68 -5.67 15.66
C LEU A 101 -8.34 -6.56 16.73
N GLY A 102 -7.60 -7.47 17.36
CA GLY A 102 -8.17 -8.44 18.31
C GLY A 102 -8.60 -7.85 19.65
N VAL A 103 -8.02 -6.72 20.05
CA VAL A 103 -8.31 -6.04 21.34
C VAL A 103 -8.88 -4.63 21.17
N GLU A 104 -9.04 -4.18 19.92
CA GLU A 104 -9.49 -2.85 19.53
C GLU A 104 -8.69 -1.71 20.20
N GLU A 105 -7.36 -1.87 20.24
CA GLU A 105 -6.44 -0.90 20.86
C GLU A 105 -5.50 -0.27 19.84
N LEU A 106 -5.25 1.02 20.02
CA LEU A 106 -4.17 1.75 19.39
C LEU A 106 -2.94 1.69 20.29
N HIS A 107 -1.88 1.05 19.81
CA HIS A 107 -0.60 0.91 20.51
C HIS A 107 0.44 1.83 19.87
N ILE A 108 1.13 2.62 20.69
CA ILE A 108 2.13 3.60 20.25
C ILE A 108 3.38 3.42 21.08
N VAL A 109 4.53 3.31 20.41
CA VAL A 109 5.85 3.15 21.04
C VAL A 109 6.81 4.18 20.46
N SER A 110 7.64 4.79 21.30
CA SER A 110 8.67 5.76 20.89
C SER A 110 9.93 5.64 21.75
N PRO A 111 11.13 5.92 21.19
CA PRO A 111 12.37 6.02 21.97
C PRO A 111 12.35 7.15 23.00
N GLU A 112 11.53 8.17 22.79
CA GLU A 112 11.39 9.33 23.68
C GLU A 112 9.97 9.43 24.24
N PRO A 113 9.77 10.10 25.40
CA PRO A 113 8.43 10.29 25.96
C PRO A 113 7.48 11.01 24.99
N LEU A 114 6.30 10.44 24.82
CA LEU A 114 5.24 10.98 24.00
C LEU A 114 4.65 12.23 24.67
N SER A 115 4.77 13.36 23.99
CA SER A 115 4.24 14.67 24.42
C SER A 115 2.82 14.94 23.91
N MET A 116 2.37 14.22 22.87
CA MET A 116 1.01 14.35 22.34
C MET A 116 0.62 13.11 21.55
N VAL A 117 -0.64 12.69 21.69
CA VAL A 117 -1.30 11.71 20.82
C VAL A 117 -2.68 12.26 20.45
N GLN A 118 -2.98 12.33 19.15
CA GLN A 118 -4.27 12.77 18.63
C GLN A 118 -4.79 11.77 17.61
N VAL A 119 -6.11 11.60 17.57
CA VAL A 119 -6.78 10.73 16.59
C VAL A 119 -7.88 11.52 15.91
N TYR A 120 -7.91 11.47 14.58
CA TYR A 120 -8.88 12.14 13.73
C TYR A 120 -9.60 11.12 12.85
N ASN A 121 -10.88 11.34 12.58
CA ASN A 121 -11.59 10.59 11.54
C ASN A 121 -11.34 11.20 10.14
N MET A 122 -11.85 10.56 9.09
CA MET A 122 -11.70 11.04 7.70
C MET A 122 -12.35 12.40 7.39
N GLN A 123 -13.27 12.87 8.23
CA GLN A 123 -13.84 14.23 8.13
C GLN A 123 -12.98 15.28 8.84
N GLY A 124 -11.84 14.88 9.43
CA GLY A 124 -10.97 15.75 10.21
C GLY A 124 -11.49 16.06 11.62
N VAL A 125 -12.50 15.33 12.11
CA VAL A 125 -13.02 15.50 13.47
C VAL A 125 -12.08 14.80 14.45
N GLN A 126 -11.64 15.54 15.46
CA GLN A 126 -10.78 15.01 16.53
C GLN A 126 -11.59 14.10 17.45
N MET A 127 -11.20 12.83 17.49
CA MET A 127 -11.81 11.77 18.31
C MET A 127 -11.12 11.64 19.67
N MET A 128 -9.81 11.90 19.70
CA MET A 128 -8.97 11.75 20.90
C MET A 128 -7.86 12.80 20.93
N THR A 129 -7.49 13.25 22.14
CA THR A 129 -6.24 13.96 22.41
C THR A 129 -5.72 13.56 23.79
N GLN A 130 -4.43 13.23 23.90
CA GLN A 130 -3.79 12.79 25.14
C GLN A 130 -2.37 13.34 25.26
N ILE A 131 -1.90 13.54 26.50
CA ILE A 131 -0.54 13.99 26.84
C ILE A 131 0.03 12.99 27.85
N PRO A 132 0.50 11.82 27.38
CA PRO A 132 0.86 10.73 28.28
C PRO A 132 2.18 10.94 29.04
N ASN A 133 3.19 11.57 28.43
CA ASN A 133 4.56 11.67 28.97
C ASN A 133 5.22 10.31 29.26
N GLU A 134 4.86 9.30 28.46
CA GLU A 134 5.39 7.94 28.54
C GLU A 134 5.93 7.53 27.16
N ASN A 135 6.86 6.59 27.11
CA ASN A 135 7.43 6.07 25.87
C ASN A 135 6.52 5.07 25.14
N SER A 136 5.52 4.52 25.84
CA SER A 136 4.62 3.49 25.31
C SER A 136 3.23 3.70 25.89
N VAL A 137 2.21 3.71 25.05
CA VAL A 137 0.81 3.83 25.48
C VAL A 137 -0.11 2.97 24.65
N SER A 138 -1.18 2.50 25.28
CA SER A 138 -2.31 1.83 24.62
C SER A 138 -3.60 2.56 24.92
N TYR A 139 -4.39 2.82 23.89
CA TYR A 139 -5.72 3.42 24.01
C TYR A 139 -6.77 2.50 23.41
N ASN A 140 -7.78 2.16 24.21
CA ASN A 140 -8.94 1.46 23.71
C ASN A 140 -9.78 2.39 22.82
N ILE A 141 -9.97 1.99 21.56
CA ILE A 141 -10.74 2.75 20.57
C ILE A 141 -12.00 2.00 20.11
N SER A 142 -12.45 0.99 20.87
CA SER A 142 -13.63 0.17 20.57
C SER A 142 -14.90 0.99 20.29
N ALA A 143 -15.07 2.07 21.06
CA ALA A 143 -16.21 2.98 20.94
C ALA A 143 -16.23 3.77 19.62
N TYR A 144 -15.12 3.80 18.87
CA TYR A 144 -15.06 4.50 17.59
C TYR A 144 -15.67 3.63 16.48
N PRO A 145 -16.46 4.22 15.56
CA PRO A 145 -16.98 3.49 14.41
C PRO A 145 -15.88 2.83 13.58
N ARG A 146 -16.20 1.77 12.84
CA ARG A 146 -15.27 1.20 11.86
C ARG A 146 -14.95 2.21 10.77
N GLY A 147 -13.71 2.22 10.31
CA GLY A 147 -13.26 3.18 9.30
C GLY A 147 -11.80 3.57 9.42
N ILE A 148 -11.40 4.52 8.59
CA ILE A 148 -10.02 5.02 8.53
C ILE A 148 -9.85 6.18 9.51
N TYR A 149 -8.72 6.19 10.20
CA TYR A 149 -8.33 7.24 11.14
C TYR A 149 -6.91 7.72 10.85
N VAL A 150 -6.65 8.98 11.18
CA VAL A 150 -5.32 9.58 11.18
C VAL A 150 -4.87 9.74 12.62
N VAL A 151 -3.73 9.15 12.97
CA VAL A 151 -3.11 9.24 14.28
C VAL A 151 -1.92 10.18 14.17
N VAL A 152 -1.90 11.23 14.98
CA VAL A 152 -0.78 12.18 15.06
C VAL A 152 -0.12 12.02 16.41
N VAL A 153 1.19 11.78 16.41
CA VAL A 153 1.97 11.54 17.63
C VAL A 153 3.14 12.51 17.65
N GLN A 154 3.42 13.09 18.81
CA GLN A 154 4.58 13.97 19.00
C GLN A 154 5.48 13.45 20.11
N ALA A 155 6.77 13.27 19.82
CA ALA A 155 7.80 12.92 20.79
C ALA A 155 9.05 13.77 20.55
N ASN A 156 9.62 14.36 21.60
CA ASN A 156 10.83 15.20 21.51
C ASN A 156 10.81 16.25 20.36
N GLY A 157 9.65 16.90 20.14
CA GLY A 157 9.47 17.88 19.06
C GLY A 157 9.33 17.31 17.65
N GLN A 158 9.49 16.00 17.46
CA GLN A 158 9.21 15.31 16.21
C GLN A 158 7.74 14.90 16.16
N ILE A 159 7.17 14.91 14.95
CA ILE A 159 5.78 14.54 14.70
C ILE A 159 5.77 13.34 13.76
N ALA A 160 5.12 12.27 14.20
CA ALA A 160 4.74 11.12 13.38
C ALA A 160 3.26 11.24 13.03
N THR A 161 2.89 10.80 11.84
CA THR A 161 1.49 10.69 11.43
C THR A 161 1.27 9.37 10.74
N GLU A 162 0.31 8.59 11.22
CA GLU A 162 0.01 7.26 10.70
C GLU A 162 -1.47 7.13 10.38
N LYS A 163 -1.78 6.38 9.31
CA LYS A 163 -3.17 6.09 8.93
C LYS A 163 -3.50 4.67 9.36
N ILE A 164 -4.51 4.52 10.20
CA ILE A 164 -4.96 3.20 10.67
C ILE A 164 -6.35 2.87 10.10
N LEU A 165 -6.61 1.59 9.84
CA LEU A 165 -7.92 1.06 9.49
C LEU A 165 -8.48 0.26 10.67
N LYS A 166 -9.60 0.72 11.24
CA LYS A 166 -10.35 0.01 12.29
C LYS A 166 -11.40 -0.92 11.73
#